data_AF-A0A968QAJ0-F1
#
_entry.id   AF-A0A968QAJ0-F1
#
_cell.length_a   1.000
_cell.length_b   1.000
_cell.length_c   1.000
_cell.angle_alpha   90.00
_cell.angle_beta   90.00
_cell.angle_gamma   90.00
#
_symmetry.space_group_name_H-M   'P 1'
#
loop_
_entity.id
_entity.type
_entity.pdbx_description
1 polymer ?
#
loop_
_entity_poly.entity_id
_entity_poly.type
_entity_poly.pdbx_seq_one_letter_code
_entity_poly.pdbx_strand_id
1 'polypeptide(L)' 'MFVVSGTFNDGERNYEAGTFIHYPLGSSHVPQSDTGCVLFVFYPN' A
#
# COMPACT_ATOMS: atom_id res chain seq x y z
N MET A 1 2.51 5.83 -2.50
CA MET A 1 2.51 4.43 -2.95
C MET A 1 1.27 4.18 -3.81
N PHE A 2 1.36 3.35 -4.83
CA PHE A 2 0.22 3.00 -5.70
C PHE A 2 0.09 1.48 -5.85
N VAL A 3 -1.13 0.95 -5.75
CA VAL A 3 -1.41 -0.49 -5.93
C VAL A 3 -1.62 -0.77 -7.41
N VAL A 4 -0.67 -1.45 -8.03
CA VAL A 4 -0.70 -1.77 -9.48
C VAL A 4 -1.64 -2.95 -9.75
N SER A 5 -1.58 -3.98 -8.92
CA SER A 5 -2.46 -5.16 -8.99
C SER A 5 -2.63 -5.82 -7.62
N GLY A 6 -3.71 -6.60 -7.46
CA GLY A 6 -4.05 -7.27 -6.20
C GLY A 6 -4.58 -6.32 -5.12
N THR A 7 -4.55 -6.79 -3.87
CA THR A 7 -5.05 -6.06 -2.70
C THR A 7 -3.95 -5.91 -1.66
N PHE A 8 -3.66 -4.66 -1.28
CA PHE A 8 -2.71 -4.35 -0.22
C PHE A 8 -3.46 -4.07 1.09
N ASN A 9 -2.98 -4.60 2.21
CA ASN A 9 -3.47 -4.28 3.54
C ASN A 9 -2.36 -3.64 4.38
N ASP A 10 -2.67 -2.54 5.08
CA ASP A 10 -1.68 -1.80 5.88
C ASP A 10 -1.70 -2.12 7.39
N GLY A 11 -2.46 -3.13 7.78
CA GLY A 11 -2.76 -3.53 9.14
C GLY A 11 -4.16 -3.12 9.59
N GLU A 12 -4.79 -2.16 8.91
CA GLU A 12 -6.15 -1.70 9.24
C GLU A 12 -7.11 -1.79 8.05
N ARG A 13 -6.64 -1.47 6.84
CA ARG A 13 -7.50 -1.29 5.66
C ARG A 13 -6.98 -2.03 4.45
N ASN A 14 -7.91 -2.54 3.65
CA ASN A 14 -7.64 -3.06 2.32
C ASN A 14 -7.67 -1.94 1.29
N TYR A 15 -6.70 -1.99 0.38
CA TYR A 15 -6.52 -1.08 -0.74
C TYR A 15 -6.42 -1.89 -2.02
N GLU A 16 -7.44 -1.77 -2.87
CA GLU A 16 -7.51 -2.49 -4.14
C GLU A 16 -6.62 -1.86 -5.21
N ALA A 17 -6.34 -2.61 -6.28
CA ALA A 17 -5.67 -2.12 -7.46
C ALA A 17 -6.26 -0.80 -7.97
N GLY A 18 -5.40 0.16 -8.32
CA GLY A 18 -5.80 1.52 -8.68
C GLY A 18 -5.80 2.51 -7.50
N THR A 19 -5.60 2.04 -6.27
CA THR A 19 -5.54 2.94 -5.11
C THR A 19 -4.19 3.65 -5.02
N PHE A 20 -4.21 4.98 -4.93
CA PHE A 20 -3.08 5.78 -4.52
C PHE A 20 -3.15 6.08 -3.01
N ILE A 21 -2.06 5.77 -2.31
CA ILE A 21 -1.95 5.91 -0.87
C ILE A 21 -0.83 6.89 -0.55
N HIS A 22 -1.16 7.91 0.26
CA HIS A 22 -0.20 8.87 0.79
C HIS A 22 -0.02 8.65 2.29
N TYR A 23 1.15 8.15 2.68
CA TYR A 23 1.53 7.99 4.07
C TYR A 23 2.46 9.15 4.49
N PRO A 24 2.05 9.98 5.46
CA PRO A 24 2.92 11.01 6.04
C PRO A 24 4.20 10.43 6.67
N LEU A 25 5.22 11.27 6.80
CA LEU A 25 6.42 10.92 7.57
C LEU A 25 6.03 10.53 9.02
N GLY A 26 6.61 9.45 9.52
CA GLY A 26 6.33 8.93 10.86
C GLY A 26 5.13 8.00 10.97
N SER A 27 4.45 7.69 9.85
CA SER A 27 3.39 6.68 9.84
C SER A 27 3.98 5.28 10.10
N SER A 28 3.22 4.44 10.81
CA SER A 28 3.57 3.04 11.08
C SER A 28 2.46 2.14 10.57
N HIS A 29 2.84 1.03 9.92
CA HIS A 29 1.93 0.10 9.27
C HIS A 29 2.43 -1.34 9.43
N VAL A 30 1.54 -2.30 9.19
CA VAL A 30 1.85 -3.74 9.12
C VAL A 30 1.50 -4.22 7.70
N PRO A 31 2.44 -4.13 6.74
CA PRO A 31 2.18 -4.48 5.35
C PRO A 31 1.81 -5.95 5.18
N GLN A 32 0.65 -6.21 4.56
CA GLN A 32 0.06 -7.55 4.39
C GLN A 32 -0.66 -7.66 3.04
N SER A 33 -0.88 -8.89 2.58
CA SER A 33 -1.72 -9.21 1.42
C SER A 33 -2.08 -10.69 1.40
N ASP A 34 -3.37 -11.03 1.46
CA ASP A 34 -3.83 -12.42 1.49
C ASP A 34 -3.63 -13.14 0.15
N THR A 35 -3.85 -12.44 -0.97
CA THR A 35 -3.80 -12.98 -2.33
C THR A 35 -2.59 -12.50 -3.14
N GLY A 36 -1.75 -11.64 -2.55
CA GLY A 36 -0.63 -10.97 -3.20
C GLY A 36 -1.03 -9.64 -3.86
N CYS A 37 -0.05 -8.74 -3.97
CA CYS A 37 -0.20 -7.47 -4.68
C CYS A 37 1.12 -7.02 -5.32
N VAL A 38 1.03 -6.11 -6.28
CA VAL A 38 2.19 -5.40 -6.85
C VAL A 38 2.06 -3.92 -6.51
N LEU A 39 3.11 -3.37 -5.90
CA LEU A 39 3.14 -2.00 -5.42
C LEU A 39 4.16 -1.18 -6.22
N PHE A 40 3.76 0.00 -6.66
CA PHE A 40 4.69 1.05 -7.05
C PHE A 40 4.98 1.93 -5.82
N VAL A 41 6.17 1.77 -5.27
CA VAL A 41 6.64 2.50 -4.10
C VAL A 41 7.61 3.58 -4.55
N PHE A 42 7.32 4.83 -4.20
CA PHE A 42 8.22 5.95 -4.39
C PHE A 42 8.39 6.65 -3.05
N TYR A 43 9.62 7.03 -2.73
CA TYR A 43 9.95 7.85 -1.57
C TYR A 43 10.56 9.13 -2.13
N PRO A 44 9.85 10.27 -2.09
CA PRO A 44 10.44 11.53 -2.51
C PRO A 44 11.56 11.87 -1.52
N ASN A 45 12.76 12.11 -2.05
CA ASN A 45 13.89 12.67 -1.29
C ASN A 45 13.59 14.11 -0.91
#